data_AF-A0A522NDM4-F1
#
_entry.id   AF-A0A522NDM4-F1
#
_cell.length_a   1.000
_cell.length_b   1.000
_cell.length_c   1.000
_cell.angle_alpha   90.00
_cell.angle_beta   90.00
_cell.angle_gamma   90.00
#
_symmetry.space_group_name_H-M   'P 1'
#
loop_
_entity.id
_entity.type
_entity.pdbx_description
1 polymer ?
#
loop_
_entity_poly.entity_id
_entity_poly.type
_entity_poly.pdbx_seq_one_letter_code
_entity_poly.pdbx_strand_id
1 'polypeptide(L)'
;MHRLSTVLILAALTLGLPLLATAHDGDIDKVNGAVRVEAGQHVGDVSTVNGAVHIADGAVVRKASTVNGAVELGAKTQASEVGTVNGSIRLGSGSHVGGVVDAVNGSIHLAPGADVGGKLSNVNGAIVLDDAHVAGGIGTVNGDITVGANSRVEGGILVDKPSGWFNWFNRAPLVVIGPHAVVQGTLEFRREVVLKVSDSAQIGPVKGATVVKFSGAQP
;
A
#
# COMPACT_ATOMS: atom_id res chain seq x y z
N MET A 1 -6.40 -19.84 21.81
CA MET A 1 -4.97 -19.91 21.42
C MET A 1 -4.89 -19.72 19.92
N HIS A 2 -4.85 -18.47 19.44
CA HIS A 2 -4.70 -18.18 18.02
C HIS A 2 -3.24 -17.92 17.71
N ARG A 3 -2.70 -18.73 16.80
CA ARG A 3 -1.32 -18.69 16.35
C ARG A 3 -1.06 -17.33 15.69
N LEU A 4 0.04 -16.69 16.10
CA LEU A 4 0.52 -15.44 15.54
C LEU A 4 0.69 -15.61 14.03
N SER A 5 -0.04 -14.83 13.23
CA SER A 5 0.33 -14.59 11.85
C SER A 5 1.58 -13.74 11.87
N THR A 6 2.72 -14.41 11.78
CA THR A 6 4.05 -13.87 11.52
C THR A 6 3.91 -12.74 10.51
N VAL A 7 4.18 -11.51 10.97
CA VAL A 7 4.44 -10.38 10.06
C VAL A 7 5.58 -10.85 9.18
N LEU A 8 5.28 -11.15 7.92
CA LEU A 8 6.28 -11.42 6.90
C LEU A 8 7.01 -10.10 6.69
N ILE A 9 8.01 -9.85 7.53
CA ILE A 9 9.05 -8.88 7.23
C ILE A 9 9.65 -9.41 5.93
N LEU A 10 9.44 -8.70 4.82
CA LEU A 10 10.17 -8.94 3.57
C LEU A 10 11.66 -8.65 3.85
N ALA A 11 12.32 -9.59 4.51
CA ALA A 11 13.75 -9.68 4.69
C ALA A 11 14.27 -10.73 3.70
N ALA A 12 14.32 -10.36 2.43
CA ALA A 12 15.10 -11.06 1.42
C ALA A 12 15.42 -10.11 0.27
N LEU A 13 16.20 -9.05 0.55
CA LEU A 13 17.01 -8.42 -0.49
C LEU A 13 18.42 -9.02 -0.39
N THR A 14 18.59 -10.23 -0.90
CA THR A 14 19.89 -10.86 -1.08
C THR A 14 20.61 -10.18 -2.24
N LEU A 15 21.53 -9.29 -1.91
CA LEU A 15 22.50 -8.73 -2.85
C LEU A 15 23.56 -9.81 -3.20
N GLY A 16 23.60 -10.22 -4.47
CA GLY A 16 24.80 -10.71 -5.15
C GLY A 16 24.87 -12.20 -5.50
N LEU A 17 24.79 -12.52 -6.80
CA LEU A 17 25.75 -13.34 -7.59
C LEU A 17 25.20 -13.55 -9.04
N PRO A 18 26.06 -13.61 -10.08
CA PRO A 18 25.61 -13.73 -11.46
C PRO A 18 25.31 -15.20 -11.78
N LEU A 19 24.04 -15.56 -11.94
CA LEU A 19 23.67 -16.87 -12.46
C LEU A 19 22.90 -16.71 -13.77
N LEU A 20 23.57 -17.17 -14.84
CA LEU A 20 23.03 -17.73 -16.08
C LEU A 20 21.51 -17.58 -16.24
N ALA A 21 21.09 -16.55 -16.97
CA ALA A 21 19.71 -16.38 -17.39
C ALA A 21 19.36 -17.45 -18.44
N THR A 22 18.75 -18.54 -18.00
CA THR A 22 17.93 -19.40 -18.88
C THR A 22 16.58 -18.71 -19.06
N ALA A 23 16.23 -18.38 -20.31
CA ALA A 23 15.06 -17.60 -20.66
C ALA A 23 13.73 -18.33 -20.39
N HIS A 24 12.87 -17.69 -19.57
CA HIS A 24 11.42 -17.73 -19.75
C HIS A 24 10.79 -16.49 -19.07
N ASP A 25 10.07 -15.69 -19.87
CA ASP A 25 9.13 -14.62 -19.47
C ASP A 25 9.68 -13.22 -19.08
N GLY A 26 10.21 -12.45 -20.04
CA GLY A 26 10.15 -10.97 -20.07
C GLY A 26 10.73 -10.11 -18.93
N ASP A 27 11.27 -10.68 -17.85
CA ASP A 27 11.68 -9.97 -16.64
C ASP A 27 12.68 -8.83 -16.91
N ILE A 28 12.54 -7.71 -16.18
CA ILE A 28 13.41 -6.53 -16.28
C ILE A 28 13.96 -6.17 -14.90
N ASP A 29 15.25 -6.44 -14.70
CA ASP A 29 15.98 -6.10 -13.48
C ASP A 29 17.07 -5.05 -13.75
N LYS A 30 17.12 -4.02 -12.90
CA LYS A 30 18.20 -3.03 -12.90
C LYS A 30 18.76 -2.77 -11.52
N VAL A 31 20.05 -2.49 -11.44
CA VAL A 31 20.63 -1.99 -10.17
C VAL A 31 20.51 -0.46 -10.11
N ASN A 32 20.76 0.21 -11.23
CA ASN A 32 20.67 1.66 -11.33
C ASN A 32 19.86 2.06 -12.56
N GLY A 33 19.08 3.13 -12.41
CA GLY A 33 18.28 3.71 -13.47
C GLY A 33 16.83 3.28 -13.44
N ALA A 34 16.00 4.09 -14.09
CA ALA A 34 14.57 3.84 -14.17
C ALA A 34 14.28 2.64 -15.08
N VAL A 35 13.22 1.91 -14.72
CA VAL A 35 12.61 0.90 -15.58
C VAL A 35 11.27 1.45 -16.06
N ARG A 36 11.01 1.30 -17.35
CA ARG A 36 9.74 1.67 -17.96
C ARG A 36 9.17 0.47 -18.70
N VAL A 37 7.90 0.17 -18.43
CA VAL A 37 7.09 -0.73 -19.22
C VAL A 37 6.12 0.12 -20.02
N GLU A 38 6.12 -0.06 -21.33
CA GLU A 38 5.30 0.74 -22.24
C GLU A 38 3.84 0.27 -22.25
N ALA A 39 2.95 1.13 -22.73
CA ALA A 39 1.52 0.90 -22.67
C ALA A 39 1.12 -0.40 -23.39
N GLY A 40 0.24 -1.19 -22.76
CA GLY A 40 -0.25 -2.47 -23.30
C GLY A 40 0.79 -3.59 -23.36
N GLN A 41 2.01 -3.41 -22.83
CA GLN A 41 2.98 -4.49 -22.71
C GLN A 41 2.61 -5.45 -21.58
N HIS A 42 3.01 -6.71 -21.76
CA HIS A 42 2.93 -7.75 -20.75
C HIS A 42 4.35 -8.12 -20.35
N VAL A 43 4.68 -7.91 -19.07
CA VAL A 43 6.00 -8.18 -18.51
C VAL A 43 5.82 -9.04 -17.26
N GLY A 44 6.78 -9.91 -16.97
CA GLY A 44 6.82 -10.65 -15.70
C GLY A 44 7.12 -9.70 -14.54
N ASP A 45 8.35 -9.78 -14.03
CA ASP A 45 8.82 -8.96 -12.94
C ASP A 45 9.60 -7.75 -13.41
N VAL A 46 9.35 -6.64 -12.74
CA VAL A 46 10.02 -5.38 -12.98
C VAL A 46 10.60 -4.90 -11.67
N SER A 47 11.93 -4.83 -11.59
CA SER A 47 12.61 -4.42 -10.38
C SER A 47 13.77 -3.46 -10.63
N THR A 48 13.98 -2.53 -9.70
CA THR A 48 15.21 -1.74 -9.66
C THR A 48 15.67 -1.44 -8.23
N VAL A 49 16.96 -1.29 -7.98
CA VAL A 49 17.46 -0.91 -6.65
C VAL A 49 17.47 0.61 -6.48
N ASN A 50 18.08 1.34 -7.40
CA ASN A 50 18.14 2.80 -7.39
C ASN A 50 17.52 3.36 -8.66
N GLY A 51 16.21 3.53 -8.63
CA GLY A 51 15.45 3.99 -9.78
C GLY A 51 13.95 3.90 -9.55
N ALA A 52 13.21 4.62 -10.37
CA ALA A 52 11.76 4.51 -10.41
C ALA A 52 11.34 3.37 -11.37
N VAL A 53 10.26 2.69 -11.03
CA VAL A 53 9.55 1.77 -11.92
C VAL A 53 8.30 2.48 -12.41
N HIS A 54 8.21 2.71 -13.72
CA HIS A 54 7.05 3.31 -14.36
C HIS A 54 6.38 2.28 -15.26
N ILE A 55 5.14 1.93 -14.94
CA ILE A 55 4.32 1.04 -15.74
C ILE A 55 3.27 1.91 -16.43
N ALA A 56 3.34 2.02 -17.75
CA ALA A 56 2.43 2.87 -18.51
C ALA A 56 1.00 2.30 -18.54
N ASP A 57 0.06 3.14 -18.95
CA ASP A 57 -1.37 2.84 -18.96
C ASP A 57 -1.70 1.52 -19.68
N GLY A 58 -2.60 0.73 -19.09
CA GLY A 58 -3.07 -0.53 -19.67
C GLY A 58 -2.04 -1.65 -19.74
N ALA A 59 -0.81 -1.45 -19.26
CA ALA A 59 0.19 -2.51 -19.19
C ALA A 59 -0.14 -3.53 -18.09
N VAL A 60 0.37 -4.75 -18.27
CA VAL A 60 0.22 -5.88 -17.35
C VAL A 60 1.60 -6.28 -16.87
N VAL A 61 1.79 -6.28 -15.55
CA VAL A 61 3.00 -6.79 -14.90
C VAL A 61 2.64 -7.86 -13.89
N ARG A 62 3.53 -8.81 -13.62
CA ARG A 62 3.35 -9.68 -12.46
C ARG A 62 3.73 -8.93 -11.19
N LYS A 63 4.93 -8.39 -11.12
CA LYS A 63 5.43 -7.63 -9.96
C LYS A 63 6.12 -6.34 -10.39
N ALA A 64 5.86 -5.26 -9.68
CA ALA A 64 6.61 -4.01 -9.82
C ALA A 64 7.20 -3.60 -8.47
N SER A 65 8.53 -3.51 -8.38
CA SER A 65 9.17 -3.17 -7.12
C SER A 65 10.44 -2.34 -7.23
N THR A 66 10.75 -1.57 -6.18
CA THR A 66 12.02 -0.86 -6.08
C THR A 66 12.51 -0.73 -4.64
N VAL A 67 13.81 -0.49 -4.44
CA VAL A 67 14.36 -0.26 -3.09
C VAL A 67 14.41 1.24 -2.81
N ASN A 68 15.00 2.03 -3.70
CA ASN A 68 15.13 3.48 -3.58
C ASN A 68 14.53 4.13 -4.82
N GLY A 69 13.23 4.40 -4.77
CA GLY A 69 12.50 4.99 -5.88
C GLY A 69 11.00 4.84 -5.77
N ALA A 70 10.30 5.47 -6.70
CA ALA A 70 8.85 5.36 -6.81
C ALA A 70 8.46 4.17 -7.69
N VAL A 71 7.33 3.54 -7.36
CA VAL A 71 6.63 2.64 -8.27
C VAL A 71 5.35 3.34 -8.70
N GLU A 72 5.22 3.57 -10.00
CA GLU A 72 4.07 4.25 -10.58
C GLU A 72 3.38 3.32 -11.57
N LEU A 73 2.17 2.92 -11.21
CA LEU A 73 1.25 2.23 -12.09
C LEU A 73 0.38 3.27 -12.79
N GLY A 74 0.38 3.28 -14.12
CA GLY A 74 -0.52 4.08 -14.93
C GLY A 74 -1.98 3.68 -14.79
N ALA A 75 -2.85 4.37 -15.51
CA ALA A 75 -4.28 4.08 -15.51
C ALA A 75 -4.58 2.70 -16.09
N LYS A 76 -5.57 2.00 -15.53
CA LYS A 76 -6.06 0.69 -16.02
C LYS A 76 -4.97 -0.38 -16.16
N THR A 77 -3.88 -0.25 -15.40
CA THR A 77 -2.81 -1.24 -15.34
C THR A 77 -3.25 -2.44 -14.51
N GLN A 78 -2.60 -3.58 -14.72
CA GLN A 78 -2.79 -4.78 -13.92
C GLN A 78 -1.45 -5.22 -13.33
N ALA A 79 -1.44 -5.47 -12.02
CA ALA A 79 -0.30 -6.06 -11.32
C ALA A 79 -0.76 -7.19 -10.38
N SER A 80 0.10 -8.15 -10.08
CA SER A 80 -0.15 -9.07 -8.96
C SER A 80 0.38 -8.50 -7.65
N GLU A 81 1.57 -7.89 -7.67
CA GLU A 81 2.22 -7.34 -6.48
C GLU A 81 2.92 -6.02 -6.79
N VAL A 82 2.88 -5.10 -5.82
CA VAL A 82 3.58 -3.81 -5.91
C VAL A 82 4.31 -3.53 -4.60
N GLY A 83 5.58 -3.11 -4.67
CA GLY A 83 6.32 -2.85 -3.44
C GLY A 83 7.44 -1.82 -3.53
N THR A 84 7.70 -1.11 -2.43
CA THR A 84 8.88 -0.25 -2.29
C THR A 84 9.44 -0.22 -0.89
N VAL A 85 10.76 -0.02 -0.75
CA VAL A 85 11.38 0.15 0.58
C VAL A 85 11.47 1.63 0.93
N ASN A 86 12.09 2.46 0.10
CA ASN A 86 12.27 3.89 0.31
C ASN A 86 11.78 4.67 -0.92
N GLY A 87 10.49 5.00 -0.92
CA GLY A 87 9.89 5.77 -2.01
C GLY A 87 8.37 5.64 -2.03
N SER A 88 7.73 6.22 -3.04
CA SER A 88 6.25 6.25 -3.10
C SER A 88 5.69 5.21 -4.05
N ILE A 89 4.56 4.62 -3.69
CA ILE A 89 3.72 3.83 -4.61
C ILE A 89 2.54 4.70 -5.04
N ARG A 90 2.31 4.79 -6.36
CA ARG A 90 1.13 5.44 -6.94
C ARG A 90 0.41 4.45 -7.85
N LEU A 91 -0.86 4.19 -7.56
CA LEU A 91 -1.77 3.43 -8.39
C LEU A 91 -2.65 4.41 -9.16
N GLY A 92 -2.53 4.41 -10.48
CA GLY A 92 -3.34 5.23 -11.38
C GLY A 92 -4.80 4.81 -11.40
N SER A 93 -5.64 5.66 -11.99
CA SER A 93 -7.10 5.45 -11.98
C SER A 93 -7.49 4.14 -12.65
N GLY A 94 -8.38 3.39 -12.00
CA GLY A 94 -8.84 2.10 -12.51
C GLY A 94 -7.77 1.00 -12.59
N SER A 95 -6.59 1.20 -11.98
CA SER A 95 -5.57 0.14 -11.89
C SER A 95 -6.02 -0.97 -10.95
N HIS A 96 -5.60 -2.20 -11.22
CA HIS A 96 -5.94 -3.37 -10.42
C HIS A 96 -4.68 -4.09 -9.95
N VAL A 97 -4.55 -4.28 -8.64
CA VAL A 97 -3.52 -5.10 -8.02
C VAL A 97 -4.18 -6.32 -7.39
N GLY A 98 -4.03 -7.50 -7.99
CA GLY A 98 -4.73 -8.70 -7.53
C GLY A 98 -4.27 -9.20 -6.16
N GLY A 99 -3.02 -8.92 -5.79
CA GLY A 99 -2.39 -9.31 -4.53
C GLY A 99 -2.11 -8.11 -3.63
N VAL A 100 -0.85 -8.01 -3.18
CA VAL A 100 -0.47 -7.07 -2.11
C VAL A 100 0.18 -5.80 -2.63
N VAL A 101 0.04 -4.73 -1.84
CA VAL A 101 0.78 -3.48 -2.01
C VAL A 101 1.51 -3.19 -0.70
N ASP A 102 2.84 -3.24 -0.71
CA ASP A 102 3.66 -3.10 0.50
C ASP A 102 4.68 -1.95 0.40
N ALA A 103 4.73 -1.10 1.40
CA ALA A 103 5.77 -0.09 1.56
C ALA A 103 6.47 -0.18 2.94
N VAL A 104 7.71 0.29 3.04
CA VAL A 104 8.41 0.40 4.32
C VAL A 104 8.56 1.86 4.75
N ASN A 105 9.20 2.69 3.95
CA ASN A 105 9.40 4.11 4.17
C ASN A 105 8.90 4.88 2.95
N GLY A 106 7.58 4.93 2.83
CA GLY A 106 6.94 5.35 1.60
C GLY A 106 5.52 5.81 1.78
N SER A 107 5.09 6.72 0.90
CA SER A 107 3.66 7.02 0.76
C SER A 107 3.03 6.07 -0.26
N ILE A 108 1.79 5.67 0.00
CA ILE A 108 0.97 4.88 -0.91
C ILE A 108 -0.24 5.74 -1.29
N HIS A 109 -0.48 5.94 -2.58
CA HIS A 109 -1.63 6.67 -3.09
C HIS A 109 -2.39 5.83 -4.12
N LEU A 110 -3.67 5.61 -3.87
CA LEU A 110 -4.60 4.94 -4.77
C LEU A 110 -5.52 6.00 -5.36
N ALA A 111 -5.44 6.18 -6.68
CA ALA A 111 -6.30 7.11 -7.40
C ALA A 111 -7.72 6.55 -7.61
N PRO A 112 -8.68 7.36 -8.08
CA PRO A 112 -10.07 6.94 -8.27
C PRO A 112 -10.24 5.66 -9.09
N GLY A 113 -11.04 4.74 -8.55
CA GLY A 113 -11.31 3.44 -9.13
C GLY A 113 -10.15 2.44 -9.05
N ALA A 114 -9.03 2.78 -8.41
CA ALA A 114 -7.97 1.80 -8.15
C ALA A 114 -8.48 0.71 -7.19
N ASP A 115 -8.11 -0.53 -7.49
CA ASP A 115 -8.58 -1.72 -6.79
C ASP A 115 -7.40 -2.59 -6.34
N VAL A 116 -7.36 -2.92 -5.05
CA VAL A 116 -6.37 -3.83 -4.47
C VAL A 116 -7.11 -5.03 -3.88
N GLY A 117 -6.97 -6.18 -4.54
CA GLY A 117 -7.62 -7.43 -4.13
C GLY A 117 -7.03 -8.05 -2.87
N GLY A 118 -5.77 -7.77 -2.55
CA GLY A 118 -5.11 -8.21 -1.33
C GLY A 118 -4.95 -7.10 -0.30
N LYS A 119 -3.94 -7.28 0.56
CA LYS A 119 -3.67 -6.38 1.67
C LYS A 119 -2.79 -5.21 1.23
N LEU A 120 -3.07 -4.02 1.76
CA LEU A 120 -2.23 -2.84 1.63
C LEU A 120 -1.49 -2.62 2.95
N SER A 121 -0.16 -2.71 2.95
CA SER A 121 0.66 -2.53 4.16
C SER A 121 1.69 -1.42 4.01
N ASN A 122 1.96 -0.73 5.12
CA ASN A 122 3.08 0.19 5.23
C ASN A 122 3.78 0.05 6.60
N VAL A 123 5.02 0.52 6.74
CA VAL A 123 5.62 0.72 8.06
C VAL A 123 5.60 2.21 8.42
N ASN A 124 6.09 3.06 7.53
CA ASN A 124 6.19 4.51 7.70
C ASN A 124 5.72 5.23 6.43
N GLY A 125 4.94 6.29 6.61
CA GLY A 125 4.44 7.13 5.52
C GLY A 125 2.93 7.02 5.32
N ALA A 126 2.37 8.00 4.61
CA ALA A 126 0.93 8.15 4.47
C ALA A 126 0.34 7.13 3.48
N ILE A 127 -0.82 6.57 3.81
CA ILE A 127 -1.65 5.78 2.92
C ILE A 127 -2.88 6.64 2.59
N VAL A 128 -3.14 6.86 1.30
CA VAL A 128 -4.28 7.65 0.83
C VAL A 128 -5.05 6.87 -0.22
N LEU A 129 -6.33 6.66 0.05
CA LEU A 129 -7.31 6.14 -0.91
C LEU A 129 -8.18 7.31 -1.37
N ASP A 130 -8.25 7.55 -2.66
CA ASP A 130 -9.15 8.51 -3.28
C ASP A 130 -10.15 7.73 -4.15
N ASP A 131 -11.40 7.61 -3.69
CA ASP A 131 -12.45 6.77 -4.33
C ASP A 131 -11.93 5.38 -4.79
N ALA A 132 -11.24 4.69 -3.88
CA ALA A 132 -10.52 3.45 -4.18
C ALA A 132 -10.98 2.28 -3.31
N HIS A 133 -10.64 1.06 -3.72
CA HIS A 133 -11.02 -0.17 -3.04
C HIS A 133 -9.82 -1.00 -2.58
N VAL A 134 -9.87 -1.50 -1.33
CA VAL A 134 -8.91 -2.45 -0.76
C VAL A 134 -9.65 -3.58 -0.07
N ALA A 135 -9.59 -4.78 -0.65
CA ALA A 135 -10.31 -5.95 -0.13
C ALA A 135 -9.59 -6.56 1.10
N GLY A 136 -8.28 -6.76 1.05
CA GLY A 136 -7.52 -7.42 2.12
C GLY A 136 -7.26 -6.57 3.37
N GLY A 137 -7.80 -5.34 3.42
CA GLY A 137 -7.62 -4.41 4.54
C GLY A 137 -6.30 -3.64 4.49
N ILE A 138 -6.17 -2.70 5.44
CA ILE A 138 -5.00 -1.81 5.54
C ILE A 138 -4.21 -2.12 6.82
N GLY A 139 -2.89 -2.23 6.71
CA GLY A 139 -1.99 -2.39 7.84
C GLY A 139 -0.93 -1.29 7.88
N THR A 140 -0.66 -0.70 9.06
CA THR A 140 0.48 0.20 9.23
C THR A 140 1.08 0.15 10.63
N VAL A 141 2.25 0.78 10.82
CA VAL A 141 2.88 0.94 12.15
C VAL A 141 2.91 2.40 12.58
N ASN A 142 3.44 3.29 11.72
CA ASN A 142 3.59 4.73 12.00
C ASN A 142 2.91 5.62 10.95
N GLY A 143 2.32 5.03 9.91
CA GLY A 143 1.74 5.77 8.80
C GLY A 143 0.38 6.39 9.12
N ASP A 144 0.17 7.60 8.62
CA ASP A 144 -1.18 8.18 8.56
C ASP A 144 -2.01 7.41 7.53
N ILE A 145 -3.31 7.27 7.80
CA ILE A 145 -4.24 6.61 6.88
C ILE A 145 -5.36 7.59 6.57
N THR A 146 -5.60 7.85 5.30
CA THR A 146 -6.78 8.56 4.80
C THR A 146 -7.55 7.63 3.90
N VAL A 147 -8.66 7.10 4.40
CA VAL A 147 -9.68 6.45 3.57
C VAL A 147 -10.57 7.58 3.06
N GLY A 148 -10.31 8.06 1.84
CA GLY A 148 -10.99 9.22 1.26
C GLY A 148 -12.45 8.96 0.95
N ALA A 149 -13.12 9.98 0.39
CA ALA A 149 -14.54 9.89 0.11
C ALA A 149 -14.85 8.71 -0.83
N ASN A 150 -15.98 8.04 -0.59
CA ASN A 150 -16.46 6.88 -1.36
C ASN A 150 -15.54 5.65 -1.39
N SER A 151 -14.38 5.70 -0.73
CA SER A 151 -13.45 4.57 -0.68
C SER A 151 -13.99 3.42 0.15
N ARG A 152 -13.60 2.19 -0.20
CA ARG A 152 -14.04 0.97 0.47
C ARG A 152 -12.84 0.15 0.97
N VAL A 153 -12.94 -0.31 2.20
CA VAL A 153 -11.97 -1.23 2.82
C VAL A 153 -12.72 -2.39 3.46
N GLU A 154 -12.49 -3.61 2.99
CA GLU A 154 -13.25 -4.77 3.49
C GLU A 154 -12.56 -5.40 4.71
N GLY A 155 -11.26 -5.70 4.61
CA GLY A 155 -10.47 -6.36 5.66
C GLY A 155 -10.19 -5.54 6.93
N GLY A 156 -10.74 -4.33 7.04
CA GLY A 156 -10.57 -3.44 8.19
C GLY A 156 -9.22 -2.72 8.19
N ILE A 157 -8.85 -2.17 9.35
CA ILE A 157 -7.63 -1.39 9.54
C ILE A 157 -6.89 -1.91 10.77
N LEU A 158 -5.60 -2.16 10.62
CA LEU A 158 -4.70 -2.49 11.72
C LEU A 158 -3.59 -1.45 11.81
N VAL A 159 -3.51 -0.74 12.94
CA VAL A 159 -2.31 0.03 13.29
C VAL A 159 -1.59 -0.71 14.41
N ASP A 160 -0.45 -1.31 14.10
CA ASP A 160 0.34 -2.08 15.06
C ASP A 160 1.26 -1.18 15.88
N LYS A 161 1.73 -1.70 17.01
CA LYS A 161 2.74 -1.03 17.84
C LYS A 161 4.12 -1.17 17.18
N PRO A 162 4.96 -0.12 17.24
CA PRO A 162 6.35 -0.27 16.84
C PRO A 162 7.02 -1.33 17.73
N SER A 163 8.01 -2.02 17.18
CA SER A 163 8.80 -3.00 17.92
C SER A 163 10.28 -2.90 17.53
N GLY A 164 11.17 -3.25 18.46
CA GLY A 164 12.61 -3.24 18.24
C GLY A 164 13.18 -1.83 18.04
N TRP A 165 14.08 -1.69 17.06
CA TRP A 165 14.81 -0.46 16.74
C TRP A 165 13.88 0.71 16.33
N PHE A 166 12.62 0.46 15.97
CA PHE A 166 11.65 1.47 15.53
C PHE A 166 10.92 2.23 16.67
N ASN A 167 11.33 2.05 17.93
CA ASN A 167 10.67 2.65 19.09
C ASN A 167 10.89 4.17 19.27
N TRP A 168 11.62 4.84 18.37
CA TRP A 168 11.91 6.28 18.50
C TRP A 168 10.86 7.20 17.87
N PHE A 169 9.84 6.65 17.20
CA PHE A 169 8.78 7.43 16.57
C PHE A 169 7.64 7.70 17.55
N ASN A 170 7.63 8.91 18.12
CA ASN A 170 6.70 9.32 19.19
C ASN A 170 5.42 9.99 18.71
N ARG A 171 5.22 10.20 17.39
CA ARG A 171 3.99 10.81 16.87
C ARG A 171 2.86 9.79 16.81
N ALA A 172 1.69 10.14 17.35
CA ALA A 172 0.47 9.37 17.15
C ALA A 172 0.01 9.46 15.68
N PRO A 173 -0.18 8.34 14.97
CA PRO A 173 -0.75 8.34 13.62
C PRO A 173 -2.15 8.96 13.59
N LEU A 174 -2.44 9.70 12.52
CA LEU A 174 -3.77 10.21 12.20
C LEU A 174 -4.44 9.24 11.23
N VAL A 175 -5.65 8.79 11.59
CA VAL A 175 -6.50 7.94 10.76
C VAL A 175 -7.78 8.71 10.46
N VAL A 176 -8.01 9.02 9.20
CA VAL A 176 -9.20 9.72 8.70
C VAL A 176 -10.04 8.77 7.87
N ILE A 177 -11.31 8.62 8.25
CA ILE A 177 -12.33 7.96 7.44
C ILE A 177 -13.26 9.04 6.87
N GLY A 178 -13.16 9.27 5.56
CA GLY A 178 -13.82 10.34 4.84
C GLY A 178 -15.31 10.11 4.57
N PRO A 179 -16.00 11.10 3.99
CA PRO A 179 -17.45 11.02 3.73
C PRO A 179 -17.83 9.84 2.84
N HIS A 180 -18.90 9.13 3.20
CA HIS A 180 -19.40 7.97 2.46
C HIS A 180 -18.43 6.80 2.31
N ALA A 181 -17.25 6.86 2.95
CA ALA A 181 -16.32 5.76 2.99
C ALA A 181 -16.92 4.58 3.79
N VAL A 182 -16.57 3.36 3.38
CA VAL A 182 -17.04 2.13 4.03
C VAL A 182 -15.86 1.29 4.47
N VAL A 183 -15.73 1.06 5.77
CA VAL A 183 -14.76 0.12 6.35
C VAL A 183 -15.53 -1.00 7.03
N GLN A 184 -15.58 -2.21 6.45
CA GLN A 184 -16.42 -3.30 6.97
C GLN A 184 -15.77 -4.07 8.12
N GLY A 185 -14.45 -4.29 8.03
CA GLY A 185 -13.68 -5.03 9.04
C GLY A 185 -13.45 -4.25 10.34
N THR A 186 -12.79 -4.91 11.30
CA THR A 186 -12.42 -4.27 12.58
C THR A 186 -11.36 -3.20 12.34
N LEU A 187 -11.51 -2.06 13.00
CA LEU A 187 -10.47 -1.04 13.13
C LEU A 187 -9.74 -1.28 14.45
N GLU A 188 -8.59 -1.96 14.39
CA GLU A 188 -7.77 -2.35 15.54
C GLU A 188 -6.53 -1.47 15.66
N PHE A 189 -6.41 -0.76 16.77
CA PHE A 189 -5.29 0.12 17.07
C PHE A 189 -4.55 -0.41 18.30
N ARG A 190 -3.31 -0.88 18.11
CA ARG A 190 -2.45 -1.42 19.19
C ARG A 190 -1.52 -0.38 19.81
N ARG A 191 -1.73 0.88 19.43
CA ARG A 191 -1.04 2.07 19.91
C ARG A 191 -2.01 3.24 19.88
N GLU A 192 -1.65 4.34 20.53
CA GLU A 192 -2.41 5.58 20.45
C GLU A 192 -2.43 6.12 19.01
N VAL A 193 -3.63 6.46 18.55
CA VAL A 193 -3.90 7.10 17.26
C VAL A 193 -4.95 8.19 17.44
N VAL A 194 -4.94 9.16 16.54
CA VAL A 194 -6.06 10.10 16.38
C VAL A 194 -6.98 9.53 15.31
N LEU A 195 -8.15 9.02 15.71
CA LEU A 195 -9.15 8.49 14.77
C LEU A 195 -10.24 9.54 14.52
N LYS A 196 -10.29 10.07 13.29
CA LYS A 196 -11.33 10.98 12.83
C LYS A 196 -12.25 10.29 11.83
N VAL A 197 -13.55 10.32 12.05
CA VAL A 197 -14.53 9.60 11.21
C VAL A 197 -15.64 10.54 10.79
N SER A 198 -15.92 10.61 9.50
CA SER A 198 -17.01 11.42 8.97
C SER A 198 -18.36 10.90 9.49
N ASP A 199 -19.32 11.80 9.67
CA ASP A 199 -20.68 11.43 10.06
C ASP A 199 -21.39 10.55 9.03
N SER A 200 -21.03 10.67 7.75
CA SER A 200 -21.60 9.86 6.65
C SER A 200 -20.83 8.57 6.36
N ALA A 201 -19.73 8.30 7.08
CA ALA A 201 -18.94 7.09 6.92
C ALA A 201 -19.55 5.90 7.65
N GLN A 202 -19.40 4.70 7.09
CA GLN A 202 -19.75 3.44 7.72
C GLN A 202 -18.47 2.72 8.14
N ILE A 203 -18.39 2.36 9.42
CA ILE A 203 -17.21 1.68 9.97
C ILE A 203 -17.62 0.45 10.77
N GLY A 204 -16.78 -0.57 10.75
CA GLY A 204 -16.86 -1.73 11.62
C GLY A 204 -16.49 -1.41 13.08
N PRO A 205 -16.38 -2.43 13.93
CA PRO A 205 -16.07 -2.23 15.34
C PRO A 205 -14.67 -1.62 15.53
N VAL A 206 -14.55 -0.69 16.47
CA VAL A 206 -13.30 -0.01 16.80
C VAL A 206 -12.71 -0.56 18.09
N LYS A 207 -11.40 -0.82 18.11
CA LYS A 207 -10.64 -1.28 19.28
C LYS A 207 -9.39 -0.43 19.47
N GLY A 208 -9.15 0.05 20.69
CA GLY A 208 -7.91 0.74 21.06
C GLY A 208 -7.80 2.21 20.61
N ALA A 209 -8.89 2.80 20.12
CA ALA A 209 -8.98 4.23 19.83
C ALA A 209 -10.39 4.77 20.13
N THR A 210 -10.48 6.07 20.36
CA THR A 210 -11.74 6.80 20.50
C THR A 210 -12.08 7.47 19.17
N VAL A 211 -13.31 7.30 18.70
CA VAL A 211 -13.78 7.94 17.47
C VAL A 211 -14.05 9.41 17.74
N VAL A 212 -13.38 10.29 16.98
CA VAL A 212 -13.71 11.71 16.90
C VAL A 212 -14.52 11.93 15.62
N LYS A 213 -15.80 12.29 15.78
CA LYS A 213 -16.68 12.56 14.64
C LYS A 213 -16.41 13.93 14.04
N PHE A 214 -16.60 14.04 12.73
CA PHE A 214 -16.55 15.32 12.02
C PHE A 214 -17.56 15.36 10.88
N SER A 215 -17.93 16.57 10.47
CA SER A 215 -18.84 16.83 9.35
C SER A 215 -18.13 17.59 8.24
N GLY A 216 -18.62 17.49 7.00
CA GLY A 216 -18.03 18.15 5.84
C GLY A 216 -17.01 17.29 5.09
N ALA A 217 -16.29 17.89 4.14
CA ALA A 217 -15.37 17.17 3.26
C ALA A 217 -14.08 16.73 3.97
N GLN A 218 -13.67 17.47 5.00
CA GLN A 218 -12.42 17.25 5.75
C GLN A 218 -12.61 17.59 7.24
N PRO A 219 -11.85 16.94 8.14
CA PRO A 219 -11.99 17.05 9.59
C PRO A 219 -11.23 18.20 10.27
#